data_AF-A0A1I7V8I0-F1
#
_entry.id   AF-A0A1I7V8I0-F1
#
_cell.length_a   1.000
_cell.length_b   1.000
_cell.length_c   1.000
_cell.angle_alpha   90.00
_cell.angle_beta   90.00
_cell.angle_gamma   90.00
#
_symmetry.space_group_name_H-M   'P 1'
#
loop_
_entity.id
_entity.type
_entity.pdbx_description
1 polymer ?
#
loop_
_entity_poly.entity_id
_entity_poly.type
_entity_poly.pdbx_seq_one_letter_code
_entity_poly.pdbx_strand_id
1 'polypeptide(L)'
;MAWIKVAMVLINPFGEDDDDFETNALIDRNFKVGMKIADGTSDDVPKQLKDAFWNRNIEALYSEQSIKNNERQDGLVGSATKFT
;
A
#
# COMPACT_ATOMS: atom_id res chain seq x y z
N MET A 1 -8.56 30.57 16.81
CA MET A 1 -8.18 30.96 15.43
C MET A 1 -7.64 29.82 14.59
N ALA A 2 -6.99 28.78 15.14
CA ALA A 2 -6.41 27.69 14.34
C ALA A 2 -7.44 26.85 13.55
N TRP A 3 -8.58 26.47 14.15
CA TRP A 3 -9.61 25.66 13.45
C TRP A 3 -10.25 26.36 12.25
N ILE A 4 -10.31 27.69 12.26
CA ILE A 4 -10.80 28.45 11.10
C ILE A 4 -9.79 28.40 9.95
N LYS A 5 -8.49 28.44 10.24
CA LYS A 5 -7.45 28.30 9.21
C LYS A 5 -7.47 26.93 8.53
N VAL A 6 -7.71 25.85 9.29
CA VAL A 6 -7.89 24.51 8.72
C VAL A 6 -9.08 24.49 7.76
N ALA A 7 -10.21 25.07 8.15
CA ALA A 7 -11.37 25.17 7.27
C ALA A 7 -11.11 26.03 6.01
N MET A 8 -10.26 27.05 6.12
CA MET A 8 -9.86 27.90 4.99
C MET A 8 -8.99 27.17 3.97
N VAL A 9 -7.99 26.40 4.42
CA VAL A 9 -7.15 25.60 3.51
C VAL A 9 -8.00 24.53 2.79
N LEU A 10 -8.91 23.90 3.52
CA LEU A 10 -9.75 22.83 2.97
C LEU A 10 -10.93 23.32 2.11
N ILE A 11 -11.22 24.63 2.06
CA ILE A 11 -12.36 25.16 1.29
C ILE A 11 -12.12 25.03 -0.22
N ASN A 12 -10.86 25.11 -0.66
CA ASN A 12 -10.44 24.90 -2.04
C ASN A 12 -9.10 24.16 -2.09
N PRO A 13 -9.11 22.81 -2.02
CA PRO A 13 -7.90 22.00 -1.97
C PRO A 13 -7.21 21.81 -3.35
N PHE A 14 -7.58 22.63 -4.34
CA PHE A 14 -7.12 22.55 -5.73
C PHE A 14 -6.38 23.83 -6.17
N GLY A 15 -5.93 24.65 -5.21
CA GLY A 15 -5.12 25.83 -5.46
C GLY A 15 -3.64 25.51 -5.60
N GLU A 16 -2.81 26.44 -5.14
CA GLU A 16 -1.34 26.34 -5.11
C GLU A 16 -0.79 26.47 -3.67
N ASP A 17 -1.65 26.32 -2.64
CA ASP A 17 -1.19 26.33 -1.25
C ASP A 17 -0.36 25.06 -0.95
N ASP A 18 0.59 25.14 -0.01
CA ASP A 18 1.52 24.04 0.31
C ASP A 18 0.81 22.72 0.72
N ASP A 19 -0.42 22.82 1.24
CA ASP A 19 -1.24 21.68 1.70
C ASP A 19 -2.32 21.24 0.68
N ASP A 20 -2.34 21.84 -0.53
CA ASP A 20 -3.29 21.48 -1.59
C ASP A 20 -2.92 20.16 -2.27
N PHE A 21 -3.87 19.60 -3.03
CA PHE A 21 -3.59 18.40 -3.81
C PHE A 21 -2.64 18.68 -4.98
N GLU A 22 -1.63 17.83 -5.10
CA GLU A 22 -0.69 17.79 -6.23
C GLU A 22 -1.34 17.22 -7.50
N THR A 23 -2.36 17.90 -8.02
CA THR A 23 -3.18 17.45 -9.15
C THR A 23 -2.36 17.29 -10.43
N ASN A 24 -1.41 18.18 -10.69
CA ASN A 24 -0.51 18.09 -11.84
C ASN A 24 0.34 16.81 -11.80
N ALA A 25 0.88 16.46 -10.63
CA ALA A 25 1.62 15.21 -10.45
C ALA A 25 0.74 13.98 -10.68
N LEU A 26 -0.52 14.02 -10.23
CA LEU A 26 -1.49 12.96 -10.47
C LEU A 26 -1.84 12.82 -11.96
N ILE A 27 -2.03 13.93 -12.68
CA ILE A 27 -2.29 13.93 -14.12
C ILE A 27 -1.12 13.30 -14.86
N ASP A 28 0.11 13.74 -14.59
CA ASP A 28 1.32 13.19 -15.19
C ASP A 28 1.48 11.70 -14.91
N ARG A 29 1.28 11.28 -13.65
CA ARG A 29 1.35 9.88 -13.25
C ARG A 29 0.32 9.06 -14.00
N ASN A 30 -0.93 9.49 -14.02
CA ASN A 30 -2.03 8.74 -14.60
C ASN A 30 -1.89 8.64 -16.11
N PHE A 31 -1.45 9.70 -16.78
CA PHE A 31 -1.16 9.66 -18.21
C PHE A 31 -0.03 8.67 -18.52
N LYS A 32 1.10 8.78 -17.82
CA LYS A 32 2.27 7.89 -18.02
C LYS A 32 1.92 6.42 -17.75
N VAL A 33 1.27 6.13 -16.62
CA VAL A 33 0.90 4.76 -16.23
C VAL A 33 -0.18 4.20 -17.14
N GLY A 34 -1.20 5.00 -17.47
CA GLY A 34 -2.29 4.59 -18.36
C GLY A 34 -1.77 4.22 -19.76
N MET A 35 -0.91 5.04 -20.34
CA MET A 35 -0.28 4.73 -21.63
C MET A 35 0.61 3.50 -21.56
N LYS A 36 1.38 3.33 -20.47
CA LYS A 36 2.21 2.14 -20.27
C LYS A 36 1.37 0.86 -20.21
N ILE A 37 0.21 0.90 -19.54
CA ILE A 37 -0.70 -0.25 -19.46
C ILE A 37 -1.29 -0.59 -20.83
N ALA A 38 -1.79 0.42 -21.54
CA ALA A 38 -2.49 0.23 -22.81
C ALA A 38 -1.58 -0.20 -23.96
N ASP A 39 -0.35 0.33 -24.03
CA ASP A 39 0.56 0.13 -25.16
C ASP A 39 1.77 -0.75 -24.75
N GLY A 40 2.44 -0.39 -23.66
CA GLY A 40 3.71 -1.01 -23.26
C GLY A 40 3.62 -2.41 -22.65
N THR A 41 2.43 -2.86 -22.23
CA THR A 41 2.25 -4.16 -21.57
C THR A 41 1.00 -4.93 -22.05
N SER A 42 0.44 -4.56 -23.20
CA SER A 42 -0.74 -5.24 -23.74
C SER A 42 -0.40 -6.68 -24.09
N ASP A 43 -1.10 -7.64 -23.49
CA ASP A 43 -0.87 -9.10 -23.60
C ASP A 43 0.55 -9.58 -23.26
N ASP A 44 1.39 -8.73 -22.65
CA ASP A 44 2.73 -9.07 -22.18
C ASP A 44 2.69 -9.60 -20.75
N VAL A 45 2.24 -10.86 -20.61
CA VAL A 45 2.14 -11.53 -19.30
C VAL A 45 3.42 -12.31 -18.97
N PRO A 46 3.88 -12.29 -17.70
CA PRO A 46 5.01 -13.11 -17.30
C PRO A 46 4.69 -14.61 -17.42
N LYS A 47 5.71 -15.42 -17.66
CA LYS A 47 5.57 -16.88 -17.72
C LYS A 47 5.05 -17.42 -16.40
N GLN A 48 4.01 -18.25 -16.47
CA GLN A 48 3.48 -18.94 -15.30
C GLN A 48 4.47 -20.04 -14.85
N LEU A 49 4.98 -19.91 -13.64
CA LEU A 49 5.88 -20.87 -13.00
C LEU A 49 5.35 -21.21 -11.61
N LYS A 50 5.70 -22.39 -11.11
CA LYS A 50 5.46 -22.75 -9.72
C LYS A 50 6.31 -21.84 -8.83
N ASP A 51 5.69 -21.24 -7.84
CA ASP A 51 6.38 -20.35 -6.91
C ASP A 51 7.23 -21.14 -5.89
N ALA A 52 8.02 -20.42 -5.10
CA ALA A 52 8.94 -21.01 -4.13
C ALA A 52 8.25 -21.82 -3.00
N PHE A 53 6.96 -21.59 -2.77
CA PHE A 53 6.15 -22.24 -1.74
C PHE A 53 5.21 -23.30 -2.31
N TRP A 54 5.28 -23.61 -3.60
CA TRP A 54 4.46 -24.65 -4.23
C TRP A 54 4.60 -25.99 -3.48
N ASN A 55 3.49 -26.53 -2.97
CA ASN A 55 3.43 -27.75 -2.17
C ASN A 55 4.27 -27.73 -0.86
N ARG A 56 4.49 -26.56 -0.24
CA ARG A 56 5.21 -26.43 1.04
C ARG A 56 4.37 -25.68 2.07
N ASN A 57 4.62 -25.96 3.36
CA ASN A 57 4.07 -25.14 4.44
C ASN A 57 4.86 -23.82 4.49
N ILE A 58 4.16 -22.69 4.57
CA ILE A 58 4.78 -21.36 4.56
C ILE A 58 5.18 -21.02 5.99
N GLU A 59 6.49 -21.03 6.24
CA GLU A 59 7.05 -20.37 7.41
C GLU A 59 7.21 -18.88 7.09
N ALA A 60 6.83 -18.03 8.04
CA ALA A 60 6.85 -16.60 7.83
C ALA A 60 8.29 -16.10 7.75
N LEU A 61 8.66 -15.58 6.58
CA LEU A 61 9.99 -15.05 6.31
C LEU A 61 10.08 -13.62 6.85
N TYR A 62 10.69 -13.48 8.02
CA TYR A 62 10.96 -12.18 8.63
C TYR A 62 12.45 -11.86 8.60
N SER A 63 12.77 -10.57 8.45
CA SER A 63 14.10 -10.08 8.79
C SER A 63 14.30 -10.15 10.32
N GLU A 64 15.56 -10.21 10.76
CA GLU A 64 15.90 -10.28 12.20
C GLU A 64 15.26 -9.16 13.05
N GLN A 65 15.05 -7.99 12.45
CA GLN A 65 14.39 -6.85 13.10
C GLN A 65 12.89 -7.08 13.27
N SER A 66 12.24 -7.67 12.27
CA SER A 66 10.79 -7.93 12.28
C SER A 66 10.40 -9.12 13.16
N ILE A 67 11.29 -10.10 13.35
CA ILE A 67 11.05 -11.28 14.22
C ILE A 67 10.71 -10.84 15.65
N LYS A 68 11.47 -9.89 16.21
CA LYS A 68 11.28 -9.41 17.59
C LYS A 68 9.88 -8.84 17.87
N ASN A 69 9.23 -8.29 16.84
CA ASN A 69 7.87 -7.76 16.94
C ASN A 69 6.83 -8.87 16.74
N ASN A 70 7.15 -9.90 15.96
CA ASN A 70 6.23 -10.96 15.57
C ASN A 70 6.18 -12.15 16.55
N GLU A 71 7.21 -12.37 17.36
CA GLU A 71 7.22 -13.40 18.43
C GLU A 71 6.03 -13.30 19.40
N ARG A 72 5.33 -12.16 19.45
CA ARG A 72 4.17 -11.92 20.33
C ARG A 72 2.82 -12.03 19.62
N GLN A 73 2.81 -12.30 18.33
CA GLN A 73 1.59 -12.44 17.53
C GLN A 73 1.45 -13.88 17.05
N ASP A 74 1.28 -14.81 18.00
CA ASP A 74 0.49 -15.98 17.69
C ASP A 74 -0.85 -15.46 17.16
N GLY A 75 -1.26 -15.95 15.98
CA GLY A 75 -2.40 -15.42 15.24
C GLY A 75 -3.59 -15.15 16.16
N LEU A 76 -4.24 -13.99 15.99
CA LEU A 76 -5.28 -13.52 16.90
C LEU A 76 -6.46 -14.52 16.94
N VAL A 77 -6.44 -15.46 17.90
CA VAL A 77 -7.42 -16.55 18.03
C VAL A 77 -8.68 -16.16 18.79
N GLY A 78 -8.80 -14.87 19.15
CA GLY A 78 -9.92 -14.30 19.91
C GLY A 78 -9.63 -14.14 21.41
N SER A 79 -10.43 -13.33 22.10
CA SER A 79 -10.25 -13.07 23.55
C SER A 79 -10.72 -14.22 24.45
N ALA A 80 -11.49 -15.16 23.91
CA ALA A 80 -12.07 -16.28 24.65
C ALA A 80 -11.24 -17.58 24.53
N THR A 81 -10.26 -17.62 23.64
CA THR A 81 -9.38 -18.78 23.48
C THR A 81 -8.27 -18.72 24.50
N LYS A 82 -8.20 -19.73 25.37
CA LYS A 82 -7.04 -19.91 26.25
C LYS A 82 -5.94 -20.59 25.43
N PHE A 83 -4.75 -20.00 25.44
CA PHE A 83 -3.53 -20.67 24.99
C PHE A 83 -3.31 -21.86 25.93
N THR A 84 -3.58 -23.08 25.45
CA THR A 84 -3.25 -24.35 26.12
C THR A 84 -1.97 -24.91 25.57
#